data_AF-A0A0G1P4C4-F1
#
_entry.id   AF-A0A0G1P4C4-F1
#
_cell.length_a   1.000
_cell.length_b   1.000
_cell.length_c   1.000
_cell.angle_alpha   90.00
_cell.angle_beta   90.00
_cell.angle_gamma   90.00
#
_symmetry.space_group_name_H-M   'P 1'
#
loop_
_entity.id
_entity.type
_entity.pdbx_description
1 polymer ?
#
loop_
_entity_poly.entity_id
_entity_poly.type
_entity_poly.pdbx_seq_one_letter_code
_entity_poly.pdbx_strand_id
1 'polypeptide(L)'
;IGLSAVVCPSAALGMRQLDEFTAPVHNSIANVPEMLRAGVTVGLGVDNVYDFYQPFVDADMWTEMRMLQEACRYYDFDQLVEIATTNGRKILT
;
A
#
# COMPACT_ATOMS: atom_id res chain seq x y z
N ILE A 1 -19.19 7.75 9.10
CA ILE A 1 -17.86 7.64 8.48
C ILE A 1 -17.06 6.64 9.31
N GLY A 2 -16.71 5.49 8.73
CA GLY A 2 -15.86 4.49 9.37
C GLY A 2 -14.38 4.83 9.20
N LEU A 3 -13.50 4.00 9.78
CA LEU A 3 -12.06 4.09 9.58
C LEU A 3 -11.70 3.74 8.12
N SER A 4 -10.74 4.47 7.53
CA SER A 4 -10.16 4.17 6.21
C SER A 4 -8.64 4.10 6.33
N ALA A 5 -7.97 3.44 5.38
CA ALA A 5 -6.53 3.29 5.33
C ALA A 5 -5.96 3.70 3.98
N VAL A 6 -4.82 4.39 3.99
CA VAL A 6 -3.98 4.60 2.80
C VAL A 6 -2.77 3.69 2.93
N VAL A 7 -2.45 2.97 1.85
CA VAL A 7 -1.36 2.01 1.81
C VAL A 7 -0.33 2.49 0.80
N CYS A 8 0.94 2.53 1.21
CA CYS A 8 2.08 2.96 0.40
C CYS A 8 3.10 1.81 0.27
N PRO A 9 2.87 0.87 -0.67
CA PRO A 9 3.69 -0.33 -0.87
C PRO A 9 5.20 -0.11 -0.92
N SER A 10 5.70 0.78 -1.77
CA SER A 10 7.14 1.00 -1.97
C SER A 10 7.78 1.57 -0.71
N ALA A 11 7.12 2.53 -0.06
CA ALA A 11 7.55 3.09 1.21
C ALA A 11 7.59 2.02 2.31
N ALA A 12 6.50 1.26 2.47
CA ALA A 12 6.40 0.19 3.47
C ALA A 12 7.48 -0.88 3.28
N LEU A 13 7.67 -1.36 2.04
CA LEU A 13 8.71 -2.35 1.72
C LEU A 13 10.13 -1.80 1.89
N GLY A 14 10.33 -0.50 1.70
CA GLY A 14 11.61 0.19 1.87
C GLY A 14 11.98 0.47 3.33
N MET A 15 11.06 0.30 4.28
CA MET A 15 11.34 0.51 5.70
C MET A 15 12.44 -0.44 6.20
N ARG A 16 13.30 0.08 7.07
CA ARG A 16 14.36 -0.71 7.72
C ARG A 16 13.73 -1.91 8.41
N GLN A 17 14.11 -3.10 7.97
CA GLN A 17 13.76 -4.34 8.66
C GLN A 17 14.56 -4.43 9.96
N LEU A 18 13.90 -4.84 11.05
CA LEU A 18 14.53 -4.97 12.36
C LEU A 18 15.36 -6.25 12.39
N ASP A 19 16.66 -6.11 12.20
CA ASP A 19 17.64 -7.19 12.07
C ASP A 19 18.01 -7.86 13.41
N GLU A 20 17.55 -7.29 14.53
CA GLU A 20 17.72 -7.83 15.88
C GLU A 20 16.64 -8.85 16.28
N PHE A 21 15.56 -8.97 15.50
CA PHE A 21 14.44 -9.88 15.79
C PHE A 21 14.26 -10.93 14.69
N THR A 22 14.16 -12.20 15.11
CA THR A 22 13.75 -13.29 14.21
C THR A 22 12.28 -13.62 14.46
N ALA A 23 11.41 -13.23 13.53
CA ALA A 23 9.98 -13.52 13.55
C ALA A 23 9.53 -14.12 12.21
N PRO A 24 8.36 -14.76 12.12
CA PRO A 24 7.75 -15.05 10.82
C PRO A 24 7.51 -13.72 10.10
N VAL A 25 8.40 -13.38 9.18
CA VAL A 25 8.35 -12.10 8.47
C VAL A 25 7.29 -12.19 7.37
N HIS A 26 6.20 -11.44 7.54
CA HIS A 26 5.38 -11.00 6.42
C HIS A 26 5.93 -9.65 5.92
N ASN A 27 5.66 -9.27 4.68
CA ASN A 27 6.09 -7.96 4.19
C ASN A 27 5.46 -6.82 5.03
N SER A 28 6.08 -5.66 5.04
CA SER A 28 5.67 -4.54 5.91
C SER A 28 4.39 -3.81 5.44
N ILE A 29 3.73 -4.27 4.37
CA ILE A 29 2.49 -3.66 3.88
C ILE A 29 1.34 -4.03 4.81
N ALA A 30 0.41 -3.10 5.03
CA ALA A 30 -0.83 -3.36 5.74
C ALA A 30 -1.61 -4.53 5.11
N ASN A 31 -2.43 -5.23 5.90
CA ASN A 31 -3.09 -6.46 5.45
C ASN A 31 -4.32 -6.17 4.54
N VAL A 32 -4.05 -5.76 3.29
CA VAL A 32 -5.05 -5.24 2.34
C VAL A 32 -6.21 -6.20 2.09
N PRO A 33 -6.00 -7.50 1.80
CA PRO A 33 -7.12 -8.42 1.51
C PRO A 33 -8.07 -8.58 2.70
N GLU A 34 -7.56 -8.59 3.93
CA GLU A 34 -8.32 -8.67 5.17
C GLU A 34 -9.12 -7.39 5.41
N MET A 35 -8.49 -6.23 5.20
CA MET A 35 -9.16 -4.92 5.32
C MET A 35 -10.34 -4.81 4.33
N LEU A 36 -10.12 -5.18 3.07
CA LEU A 36 -11.17 -5.19 2.05
C LEU A 36 -12.31 -6.16 2.42
N ARG A 37 -12.00 -7.38 2.86
CA ARG A 37 -13.00 -8.36 3.33
C ARG A 37 -13.80 -7.86 4.54
N ALA A 38 -13.18 -7.04 5.39
CA ALA A 38 -13.85 -6.41 6.54
C ALA A 38 -14.65 -5.15 6.16
N GLY A 39 -14.66 -4.74 4.88
CA GLY A 39 -15.37 -3.55 4.41
C GLY A 39 -14.66 -2.23 4.71
N VAL A 40 -13.36 -2.27 5.05
CA VAL A 40 -12.54 -1.07 5.24
C VAL A 40 -12.23 -0.45 3.87
N THR A 41 -12.39 0.86 3.75
CA THR A 41 -11.97 1.59 2.54
C THR A 41 -10.45 1.69 2.54
N VAL A 42 -9.82 1.12 1.51
CA VAL A 42 -8.36 1.13 1.30
C VAL A 42 -8.04 1.94 0.05
N GLY A 43 -7.17 2.94 0.20
CA GLY A 43 -6.62 3.73 -0.90
C GLY A 43 -5.12 3.48 -1.10
N LEU A 44 -4.60 3.84 -2.28
CA LEU A 44 -3.18 3.77 -2.63
C LEU A 44 -2.51 5.13 -2.45
N GLY A 45 -1.29 5.14 -1.92
CA GLY A 45 -0.42 6.30 -1.85
C GLY A 45 1.03 5.92 -2.15
N VAL A 46 1.88 6.92 -2.35
CA VAL A 46 3.32 6.73 -2.61
C VAL A 46 4.17 7.07 -1.38
N ASP A 47 3.63 7.89 -0.47
CA ASP A 47 4.32 8.46 0.71
C ASP A 47 5.47 9.42 0.33
N ASN A 48 6.57 8.89 -0.21
CA ASN A 48 7.83 9.60 -0.42
C ASN A 48 8.18 9.69 -1.92
N VAL A 49 8.63 10.86 -2.37
CA VAL A 49 8.98 11.09 -3.79
C VAL A 49 10.29 11.87 -3.85
N TYR A 50 11.32 11.28 -4.46
CA TYR A 50 12.67 11.85 -4.58
C TYR A 50 13.22 12.49 -3.28
N ASP A 51 12.96 11.87 -2.13
CA ASP A 51 13.38 12.40 -0.83
C ASP A 51 14.48 11.56 -0.16
N PHE A 52 14.80 11.89 1.09
CA PHE A 52 15.84 11.21 1.87
C PHE A 52 15.53 9.72 2.10
N TYR A 53 14.26 9.35 2.26
CA TYR A 53 13.85 7.97 2.53
C TYR A 53 13.70 7.17 1.23
N GLN A 54 13.19 7.78 0.16
CA GLN A 54 12.97 7.14 -1.14
C GLN A 54 13.48 8.02 -2.31
N PRO A 55 14.80 8.03 -2.57
CA PRO A 55 15.43 8.94 -3.53
C PRO A 55 15.16 8.62 -5.01
N PHE A 56 14.55 7.48 -5.33
CA PHE A 56 14.28 7.04 -6.71
C PHE A 56 12.81 6.77 -6.99
N VAL A 57 11.93 6.99 -6.01
CA VAL A 57 10.49 6.84 -6.23
C VAL A 57 9.96 8.06 -6.94
N ASP A 58 9.26 7.84 -8.06
CA ASP A 58 8.90 8.83 -9.08
C ASP A 58 7.41 9.15 -9.12
N ALA A 59 6.66 8.69 -8.11
CA ALA A 59 5.20 8.84 -8.00
C ALA A 59 4.36 8.13 -9.07
N ASP A 60 4.90 7.13 -9.76
CA ASP A 60 4.11 6.30 -10.67
C ASP A 60 3.16 5.36 -9.91
N MET A 61 1.87 5.70 -9.94
CA MET A 61 0.80 4.92 -9.31
C MET A 61 0.64 3.50 -9.86
N TRP A 62 1.04 3.25 -11.11
CA TRP A 62 1.01 1.88 -11.67
C TRP A 62 2.08 1.00 -11.06
N THR A 63 3.28 1.56 -10.90
CA THR A 63 4.38 0.90 -10.20
C THR A 63 3.98 0.57 -8.77
N GLU A 64 3.37 1.53 -8.08
CA GLU A 64 2.90 1.37 -6.70
C GLU A 64 1.81 0.29 -6.58
N MET A 65 0.83 0.30 -7.49
CA MET A 65 -0.24 -0.69 -7.53
C MET A 65 0.29 -2.10 -7.81
N ARG A 66 1.27 -2.24 -8.72
CA ARG A 66 1.93 -3.52 -8.99
C ARG A 66 2.71 -4.03 -7.78
N MET A 67 3.36 -3.15 -7.02
CA MET A 67 4.02 -3.55 -5.78
C MET A 67 3.03 -4.09 -4.76
N LEU A 68 1.87 -3.44 -4.58
CA LEU A 68 0.78 -3.97 -3.74
C LEU A 68 0.33 -5.35 -4.23
N GLN A 69 0.03 -5.47 -5.52
CA GLN A 69 -0.44 -6.71 -6.15
C GLN A 69 0.51 -7.88 -5.84
N GLU A 70 1.79 -7.73 -6.16
CA GLU A 70 2.76 -8.82 -6.05
C GLU A 70 3.15 -9.12 -4.60
N ALA A 71 3.34 -8.08 -3.77
CA ALA A 71 3.73 -8.29 -2.38
C ALA A 71 2.58 -8.90 -1.55
N CYS A 72 1.34 -8.44 -1.75
CA CYS A 72 0.17 -8.95 -1.03
C CYS A 72 -0.47 -10.18 -1.69
N ARG A 73 0.02 -10.63 -2.85
CA ARG A 73 -0.58 -11.72 -3.66
C ARG A 73 -2.06 -11.47 -3.95
N TYR A 74 -2.40 -10.22 -4.26
CA TYR A 74 -3.77 -9.77 -4.47
C TYR A 74 -3.97 -9.40 -5.93
N TYR A 75 -4.63 -10.28 -6.70
CA TYR A 75 -4.68 -10.23 -8.16
C TYR A 75 -6.05 -9.83 -8.74
N ASP A 76 -6.92 -9.23 -7.92
CA ASP A 76 -8.19 -8.67 -8.38
C ASP A 76 -7.94 -7.27 -8.98
N PHE A 77 -7.79 -7.22 -10.30
CA PHE A 77 -7.40 -5.99 -10.99
C PHE A 77 -8.45 -4.87 -10.87
N ASP A 78 -9.74 -5.21 -10.93
CA ASP A 78 -10.80 -4.20 -10.83
C ASP A 78 -10.81 -3.57 -9.42
N GLN A 79 -10.61 -4.37 -8.38
CA GLN A 79 -10.48 -3.86 -7.02
C GLN A 79 -9.20 -3.03 -6.84
N LEU A 80 -8.08 -3.42 -7.46
CA LEU A 80 -6.84 -2.64 -7.44
C LEU A 80 -7.03 -1.25 -8.06
N VAL A 81 -7.77 -1.16 -9.17
CA VAL A 81 -8.12 0.13 -9.80
C VAL A 81 -8.96 0.99 -8.86
N GLU A 82 -9.95 0.40 -8.17
CA GLU A 82 -10.76 1.12 -7.17
C GLU A 82 -9.91 1.65 -6.00
N ILE A 83 -8.94 0.87 -5.52
CA ILE A 83 -7.98 1.27 -4.48
C ILE A 83 -7.14 2.47 -4.96
N ALA A 84 -6.67 2.44 -6.21
CA ALA A 84 -5.83 3.50 -6.79
C ALA A 84 -6.61 4.77 -7.20
N THR A 85 -7.95 4.73 -7.24
CA THR A 85 -8.77 5.82 -7.79
C THR A 85 -9.92 6.22 -6.85
N THR A 86 -11.08 5.57 -6.98
CA THR A 86 -12.33 5.91 -6.30
C THR A 86 -12.17 5.95 -4.78
N ASN A 87 -11.41 5.01 -4.20
CA ASN A 87 -11.19 4.95 -2.76
C ASN A 87 -10.31 6.10 -2.26
N GLY A 88 -9.29 6.51 -3.02
CA GLY A 88 -8.51 7.70 -2.71
C GLY A 88 -9.40 8.94 -2.59
N ARG A 89 -10.35 9.12 -3.51
CA ARG A 89 -11.33 10.22 -3.43
C ARG A 89 -12.20 10.10 -2.17
N LYS A 90 -12.76 8.91 -1.88
CA LYS A 90 -13.58 8.68 -0.67
C LYS A 90 -12.84 8.99 0.63
N ILE A 91 -11.52 8.77 0.67
CA ILE A 91 -10.70 9.05 1.87
C ILE A 91 -10.50 10.56 2.08
N LEU A 92 -10.44 11.33 0.99
CA LEU A 92 -10.18 12.78 1.04
C LEU A 92 -11.45 13.62 1.27
N THR A 93 -12.65 13.04 1.22
CA THR A 93 -13.95 13.74 1.31
C THR A 93 -14.83 13.21 2.42
#